data_AF-A0A350IX43-F1
#
_entry.id   AF-A0A350IX43-F1
#
_cell.length_a   1.000
_cell.length_b   1.000
_cell.length_c   1.000
_cell.angle_alpha   90.00
_cell.angle_beta   90.00
_cell.angle_gamma   90.00
#
_symmetry.space_group_name_H-M   'P 1'
#
loop_
_entity.id
_entity.type
_entity.pdbx_description
1 polymer ?
#
loop_
_entity_poly.entity_id
_entity_poly.type
_entity_poly.pdbx_seq_one_letter_code
_entity_poly.pdbx_strand_id
1 'polypeptide(L)'
;MFRSHSNGMWMALCRYSGSAYTDDMIICAHNSYAHFGFLYRMNTGDTAVLTDIDGNVFTYQLFEQEIMRPGDVEQLNSGEWDLTLFTCTFDGLQRRVFRFEKV
;
A
#
# COMPACT_ATOMS: atom_id res chain seq x y z
N MET A 1 -7.33 -19.72 -0.02
CA MET A 1 -8.27 -18.77 0.62
C MET A 1 -7.64 -18.31 1.93
N PHE A 2 -6.95 -17.16 1.95
CA PHE A 2 -6.42 -16.60 3.19
C PHE A 2 -7.58 -16.02 4.01
N ARG A 3 -8.11 -16.82 4.94
CA ARG A 3 -8.97 -16.33 6.02
C ARG A 3 -8.07 -16.02 7.22
N SER A 4 -7.64 -14.78 7.33
CA SER A 4 -7.09 -14.26 8.57
C SER A 4 -8.25 -13.93 9.52
N HIS A 5 -8.41 -14.72 10.59
CA HIS A 5 -9.31 -14.39 11.70
C HIS A 5 -8.66 -13.34 12.58
N SER A 6 -8.62 -12.09 12.13
CA SER A 6 -8.17 -10.97 12.96
C SER A 6 -8.99 -9.72 12.67
N ASN A 7 -9.70 -9.23 13.69
CA ASN A 7 -10.50 -8.00 13.69
C ASN A 7 -9.67 -6.71 13.47
N GLY A 8 -8.39 -6.80 13.07
CA GLY A 8 -7.47 -5.66 12.97
C GLY A 8 -7.53 -4.90 11.64
N MET A 9 -7.84 -5.57 10.53
CA MET A 9 -7.79 -4.92 9.20
C MET A 9 -8.90 -3.86 9.03
N TRP A 10 -9.97 -3.95 9.81
CA TRP A 10 -11.12 -3.04 9.75
C TRP A 10 -10.80 -1.63 10.25
N MET A 11 -9.69 -1.43 10.98
CA MET A 11 -9.38 -0.17 11.68
C MET A 11 -7.97 0.40 11.42
N ALA A 12 -7.10 -0.25 10.63
CA ALA A 12 -5.72 0.21 10.48
C ALA A 12 -5.09 -0.08 9.11
N LEU A 13 -4.07 0.72 8.76
CA LEU A 13 -3.06 0.34 7.77
C LEU A 13 -2.26 -0.84 8.33
N CYS A 14 -2.01 -1.86 7.51
CA CYS A 14 -1.23 -3.03 7.89
C CYS A 14 0.02 -3.11 7.03
N ARG A 15 1.19 -3.23 7.67
CA ARG A 15 2.42 -3.60 6.96
C ARG A 15 2.29 -5.04 6.48
N TYR A 16 2.35 -5.23 5.17
CA TYR A 16 2.32 -6.54 4.52
C TYR A 16 3.72 -7.18 4.55
N SER A 17 4.75 -6.43 4.17
CA SER A 17 6.15 -6.86 4.16
C SER A 17 7.11 -5.66 4.12
N GLY A 18 8.42 -5.92 4.21
CA GLY A 18 9.47 -4.94 4.04
C GLY A 18 9.58 -3.89 5.16
N SER A 19 10.34 -2.84 4.88
CA SER A 19 10.58 -1.74 5.82
C SER A 19 10.99 -0.45 5.10
N ALA A 20 10.68 0.69 5.70
CA ALA A 20 11.16 2.01 5.25
C ALA A 20 12.71 2.14 5.26
N TYR A 21 13.37 1.23 5.97
CA TYR A 21 14.82 1.15 6.14
C TYR A 21 15.50 0.25 5.11
N THR A 22 14.73 -0.64 4.47
CA THR A 22 15.21 -1.58 3.46
C THR A 22 14.68 -1.25 2.08
N ASP A 23 13.90 -0.17 1.96
CA ASP A 23 13.37 0.36 0.70
C ASP A 23 12.63 -0.71 -0.13
N ASP A 24 11.83 -1.51 0.57
CA ASP A 24 11.02 -2.60 0.01
C ASP A 24 9.63 -2.68 0.68
N MET A 25 9.15 -1.56 1.21
CA MET A 25 8.00 -1.54 2.12
C MET A 25 6.68 -1.74 1.37
N ILE A 26 5.87 -2.70 1.82
CA ILE A 26 4.53 -2.93 1.28
C ILE A 26 3.49 -2.75 2.38
N ILE A 27 2.52 -1.89 2.13
CA ILE A 27 1.42 -1.59 3.06
C ILE A 27 0.08 -1.89 2.37
N CYS A 28 -0.77 -2.62 3.08
CA CYS A 28 -2.14 -2.87 2.67
C CYS A 28 -3.11 -2.15 3.61
N ALA A 29 -4.21 -1.64 3.07
CA ALA A 29 -5.35 -1.25 3.90
C ALA A 29 -6.67 -1.57 3.22
N HIS A 30 -7.72 -1.75 4.02
CA HIS A 30 -9.08 -1.88 3.49
C HIS A 30 -9.50 -0.61 2.75
N ASN A 31 -10.24 -0.80 1.65
CA ASN A 31 -10.88 0.26 0.88
C ASN A 31 -12.17 0.72 1.56
N SER A 32 -12.05 1.14 2.82
CA SER A 32 -13.10 1.86 3.53
C SER A 32 -12.80 3.35 3.45
N TYR A 33 -13.85 4.18 3.48
CA TYR A 33 -13.74 5.65 3.49
C TYR A 33 -12.83 6.20 4.61
N ALA A 34 -12.60 5.43 5.67
CA ALA A 34 -11.75 5.80 6.79
C ALA A 34 -10.24 5.64 6.52
N HIS A 35 -9.83 4.82 5.53
CA HIS A 35 -8.40 4.54 5.27
C HIS A 35 -8.05 4.86 3.81
N PHE A 36 -8.05 3.85 2.93
CA PHE A 36 -7.64 3.97 1.54
C PHE A 36 -8.78 4.31 0.59
N GLY A 37 -9.95 4.67 1.13
CA GLY A 37 -11.09 5.13 0.34
C GLY A 37 -10.82 6.35 -0.54
N PHE A 38 -9.71 7.07 -0.35
CA PHE A 38 -9.29 8.17 -1.24
C PHE A 38 -7.98 7.90 -1.99
N LEU A 39 -7.32 6.75 -1.80
CA LEU A 39 -6.10 6.43 -2.56
C LEU A 39 -6.33 6.49 -4.06
N TYR A 40 -7.54 6.14 -4.53
CA TYR A 40 -7.91 6.24 -5.95
C TYR A 40 -7.83 7.68 -6.51
N ARG A 41 -7.78 8.71 -5.66
CA ARG A 41 -7.68 10.11 -6.05
C ARG A 41 -6.24 10.62 -6.15
N MET A 42 -5.27 9.84 -5.70
CA MET A 42 -3.87 10.24 -5.86
C MET A 42 -3.52 10.29 -7.35
N ASN A 43 -2.54 11.10 -7.70
CA ASN A 43 -1.98 11.22 -9.03
C ASN A 43 -0.46 11.08 -8.95
N THR A 44 0.17 10.70 -10.06
CA THR A 44 1.63 10.76 -10.19
C THR A 44 2.09 12.17 -9.82
N GLY A 45 3.08 12.29 -8.94
CA GLY A 45 3.46 13.58 -8.36
C GLY A 45 2.87 13.86 -6.96
N ASP A 46 1.98 13.01 -6.43
CA ASP A 46 1.52 13.11 -5.03
C ASP A 46 2.47 12.46 -4.02
N THR A 47 2.69 13.14 -2.89
CA THR A 47 3.63 12.72 -1.85
C THR A 47 2.96 11.88 -0.76
N ALA A 48 3.66 10.86 -0.29
CA ALA A 48 3.35 10.13 0.94
C ALA A 48 4.47 10.32 1.97
N VAL A 49 4.09 10.44 3.25
CA VAL A 49 5.04 10.61 4.37
C VAL A 49 4.76 9.53 5.41
N LEU A 50 5.81 8.80 5.80
CA LEU A 50 5.78 7.87 6.90
C LEU A 50 6.66 8.38 8.03
N THR A 51 6.09 8.42 9.24
CA THR A 51 6.83 8.75 10.46
C THR A 51 6.79 7.56 11.39
N ASP A 52 7.94 7.06 11.82
CA ASP A 52 8.01 5.95 12.76
C ASP A 52 7.88 6.39 14.23
N ILE A 53 7.94 5.43 15.15
CA ILE A 53 7.80 5.67 16.59
C ILE A 53 8.95 6.49 17.18
N ASP A 54 10.12 6.46 16.54
CA ASP A 54 11.32 7.19 16.95
C ASP A 54 11.38 8.60 16.32
N GLY A 55 10.41 8.94 15.47
CA GLY A 55 10.30 10.23 14.82
C GLY A 55 11.06 10.34 13.50
N ASN A 56 11.58 9.23 12.96
CA ASN A 56 12.22 9.24 11.64
C ASN A 56 11.15 9.45 10.56
N VAL A 57 11.44 10.36 9.62
CA VAL A 57 10.53 10.74 8.54
C VAL A 57 11.05 10.21 7.22
N PHE A 58 10.20 9.47 6.51
CA PHE A 58 10.45 8.92 5.19
C PHE A 58 9.46 9.53 4.21
N THR A 59 9.97 10.17 3.16
CA THR A 59 9.15 10.84 2.15
C THR A 59 9.20 10.05 0.86
N TYR A 60 8.05 9.92 0.22
CA TYR A 60 7.87 9.13 -0.98
C TYR A 60 7.06 9.89 -2.00
N GLN A 61 7.34 9.63 -3.28
CA GLN A 61 6.68 10.27 -4.41
C GLN A 61 5.99 9.20 -5.26
N LEU A 62 4.69 9.36 -5.48
CA LEU A 62 3.95 8.45 -6.34
C LEU A 62 4.42 8.65 -7.79
N PHE A 63 4.84 7.57 -8.44
CA PHE A 63 5.19 7.59 -9.85
C PHE A 63 4.28 6.70 -10.70
N GLU A 64 3.71 5.62 -10.17
CA GLU A 64 2.90 4.67 -10.94
C GLU A 64 1.66 4.14 -10.20
N GLN A 65 0.60 3.86 -10.96
CA GLN A 65 -0.63 3.23 -10.50
C GLN A 65 -1.02 2.07 -11.40
N GLU A 66 -1.43 0.96 -10.81
CA GLU A 66 -1.81 -0.25 -11.55
C GLU A 66 -3.03 -0.94 -10.93
N ILE A 67 -3.70 -1.76 -11.74
CA ILE A 67 -4.82 -2.60 -11.33
C ILE A 67 -4.43 -4.07 -11.54
N MET A 68 -4.34 -4.82 -10.46
CA MET A 68 -4.00 -6.24 -10.44
C MET A 68 -5.19 -7.13 -10.13
N ARG A 69 -5.16 -8.39 -10.59
CA ARG A 69 -6.15 -9.39 -10.17
C ARG A 69 -5.80 -9.95 -8.79
N PRO A 70 -6.76 -10.52 -8.04
CA PRO A 70 -6.52 -10.98 -6.66
C PRO A 70 -5.56 -12.18 -6.57
N GLY A 71 -5.34 -12.90 -7.67
CA GLY A 71 -4.37 -13.99 -7.77
C GLY A 71 -2.94 -13.52 -8.05
N ASP A 72 -2.78 -12.27 -8.52
CA ASP A 72 -1.49 -11.74 -8.99
C ASP A 72 -0.71 -11.03 -7.86
N VAL A 73 -1.10 -11.24 -6.60
CA VAL A 73 -0.49 -10.60 -5.41
C VAL A 73 0.99 -10.94 -5.27
N GLU A 74 1.47 -12.04 -5.85
CA GLU A 74 2.90 -12.34 -5.91
C GLU A 74 3.70 -11.26 -6.67
N GLN A 75 3.08 -10.56 -7.62
CA GLN A 75 3.68 -9.43 -8.35
C GLN A 75 3.91 -8.19 -7.48
N LEU A 76 3.33 -8.13 -6.27
CA LEU A 76 3.63 -7.07 -5.32
C LEU A 76 5.10 -7.12 -4.87
N ASN A 77 5.69 -8.31 -4.81
CA ASN A 77 7.06 -8.54 -4.36
C ASN A 77 8.07 -8.69 -5.52
N SER A 78 7.62 -8.63 -6.79
CA SER A 78 8.45 -8.97 -7.94
C SER A 78 9.22 -7.79 -8.55
N GLY A 79 9.21 -6.63 -7.90
CA GLY A 79 9.90 -5.42 -8.36
C GLY A 79 10.58 -4.69 -7.21
N GLU A 80 11.49 -3.79 -7.57
CA GLU A 80 12.24 -2.94 -6.64
C GLU A 80 11.50 -1.61 -6.51
N TRP A 81 10.67 -1.49 -5.47
CA TRP A 81 9.91 -0.28 -5.18
C TRP A 81 10.07 0.07 -3.70
N ASP A 82 10.43 1.32 -3.43
CA ASP A 82 10.72 1.78 -2.07
C ASP A 82 9.48 1.72 -1.17
N LEU A 83 8.32 2.02 -1.75
CA LEU A 83 7.03 1.86 -1.10
C LEU A 83 5.95 1.42 -2.10
N THR A 84 5.19 0.41 -1.69
CA THR A 84 3.96 -0.03 -2.37
C THR A 84 2.76 0.09 -1.44
N LEU A 85 1.75 0.86 -1.85
CA LEU A 85 0.43 0.86 -1.21
C LEU A 85 -0.54 0.05 -2.06
N PHE A 86 -1.36 -0.81 -1.45
CA PHE A 86 -2.42 -1.46 -2.20
C PHE A 86 -3.73 -1.61 -1.42
N THR A 87 -4.84 -1.67 -2.17
CA THR A 87 -6.18 -1.85 -1.62
C THR A 87 -7.09 -2.67 -2.53
N CYS A 88 -8.11 -3.30 -1.95
CA CYS A 88 -9.15 -4.00 -2.71
C CYS A 88 -10.07 -3.01 -3.43
N THR A 89 -10.49 -3.27 -4.66
CA THR A 89 -11.64 -2.55 -5.23
C THR A 89 -12.92 -2.89 -4.45
N PHE A 90 -13.96 -2.07 -4.59
CA PHE A 90 -15.22 -2.23 -3.83
C PHE A 90 -15.90 -3.58 -4.04
N ASP A 91 -15.76 -4.18 -5.23
CA ASP A 91 -16.24 -5.51 -5.55
C ASP A 91 -15.32 -6.64 -5.04
N GLY A 92 -14.15 -6.31 -4.49
CA GLY A 92 -13.14 -7.25 -4.02
C GLY A 92 -12.42 -8.02 -5.13
N LEU A 93 -12.78 -7.78 -6.40
CA LEU A 93 -12.34 -8.55 -7.56
C LEU A 93 -11.01 -8.05 -8.14
N GLN A 94 -10.54 -6.89 -7.72
CA GLN A 94 -9.26 -6.33 -8.17
C GLN A 94 -8.51 -5.72 -6.98
N ARG A 95 -7.24 -5.42 -7.22
CA ARG A 95 -6.39 -4.67 -6.30
C ARG A 95 -5.90 -3.43 -7.04
N ARG A 96 -6.04 -2.27 -6.43
CA ARG A 96 -5.35 -1.06 -6.87
C ARG A 96 -4.03 -0.99 -6.14
N VAL A 97 -2.95 -0.79 -6.89
CA VAL A 97 -1.59 -0.73 -6.38
C VAL A 97 -0.99 0.60 -6.81
N PHE A 98 -0.23 1.19 -5.89
CA PHE A 98 0.39 2.50 -6.01
C PHE A 98 1.86 2.32 -5.68
N ARG A 99 2.73 2.65 -6.64
CA ARG A 99 4.18 2.47 -6.53
C ARG A 99 4.84 3.83 -6.33
N PHE A 100 5.69 3.89 -5.33
CA PHE A 100 6.38 5.10 -4.93
C PHE A 100 7.88 4.89 -4.91
N GLU A 101 8.59 5.98 -5.19
CA GLU A 101 10.03 6.12 -5.01
C GLU A 101 10.30 7.05 -3.81
N LYS A 102 11.40 6.83 -3.10
CA LYS A 102 11.84 7.65 -1.98
C LYS A 102 12.49 8.93 -2.47
N VAL A 103 12.27 10.03 -1.75
CA VAL A 103 12.81 11.38 -2.06
C VAL A 103 13.74 11.87 -0.96
#